data_AF-A0A7H4P2S0-F1
#
_entry.id   AF-A0A7H4P2S0-F1
#
_cell.length_a   1.000
_cell.length_b   1.000
_cell.length_c   1.000
_cell.angle_alpha   90.00
_cell.angle_beta   90.00
_cell.angle_gamma   90.00
#
_symmetry.space_group_name_H-M   'P 1'
#
loop_
_entity.id
_entity.type
_entity.pdbx_description
1 polymer ?
#
loop_
_entity_poly.entity_id
_entity_poly.type
_entity_poly.pdbx_seq_one_letter_code
_entity_poly.pdbx_strand_id
1 'polypeptide(L)'
;MKKSLVAAGVIIALGVVWSGGAWYTGKQLESRIADMVQQANAQLQSSAPQAGVELTYQGYQRGLFRSHLQLVLKPIAGKEPRWLAAGQSLVFDEVVDHGPFPLASLKSFNLAPAMASVKTTLTNNDASKALFDIAKGETPFTIDTRIAYSGDNQSAIVLNPLDYAKGDEKVTFSGGQFQLNADREGKTLSLSGEAGSGQINAVNEYNQKVQLTFNNLKTDGSTEMASFNERIGKQAISLDKLAIGVEGKELAAVRRDEN
;
A
#
# COMPACT_ATOMS: atom_id res chain seq x y z
N MET A 1 -6.31 19.05 16.69
CA MET A 1 -6.55 18.34 15.41
C MET A 1 -5.67 17.09 15.40
N LYS A 2 -6.23 15.88 15.37
CA LYS A 2 -5.46 14.62 15.59
C LYS A 2 -5.98 13.40 14.80
N LYS A 3 -6.52 13.59 13.60
CA LYS A 3 -7.15 12.49 12.84
C LYS A 3 -6.47 12.15 11.50
N SER A 4 -5.51 12.96 11.05
CA SER A 4 -4.98 12.87 9.68
C SER A 4 -3.78 11.91 9.52
N LEU A 5 -2.85 11.88 10.49
CA LEU A 5 -1.57 11.16 10.30
C LEU A 5 -1.67 9.63 10.42
N VAL A 6 -2.70 9.11 11.09
CA VAL A 6 -2.91 7.65 11.26
C VAL A 6 -3.34 6.98 9.95
N ALA A 7 -3.90 7.75 9.00
CA ALA A 7 -4.43 7.20 7.76
C ALA A 7 -3.33 6.71 6.79
N ALA A 8 -2.14 7.33 6.78
CA ALA A 8 -1.10 7.03 5.78
C ALA A 8 -0.56 5.58 5.86
N GLY A 9 -0.39 5.02 7.06
CA GLY A 9 0.09 3.64 7.24
C GLY A 9 -0.94 2.58 6.84
N VAL A 10 -2.24 2.88 6.98
CA VAL A 10 -3.34 1.98 6.63
C VAL A 10 -3.49 1.88 5.11
N ILE A 11 -3.26 2.98 4.36
CA ILE A 11 -3.40 3.02 2.89
C ILE A 11 -2.40 2.08 2.19
N ILE A 12 -1.16 2.01 2.67
CA ILE A 12 -0.09 1.18 2.06
C ILE A 12 -0.30 -0.30 2.38
N ALA A 13 -0.64 -0.63 3.64
CA ALA A 13 -0.91 -2.01 4.04
C ALA A 13 -2.13 -2.60 3.33
N LEU A 14 -3.10 -1.74 2.99
CA LEU A 14 -4.29 -2.14 2.26
C LEU A 14 -3.98 -2.28 0.76
N GLY A 15 -3.27 -1.32 0.12
CA GLY A 15 -3.00 -1.27 -1.32
C GLY A 15 -2.32 -2.49 -1.97
N VAL A 16 -1.70 -3.37 -1.19
CA VAL A 16 -0.74 -4.37 -1.68
C VAL A 16 -1.28 -5.81 -1.66
N VAL A 17 -2.29 -6.11 -0.84
CA VAL A 17 -2.69 -7.50 -0.54
C VAL A 17 -3.73 -8.08 -1.53
N TRP A 18 -4.37 -7.26 -2.36
CA TRP A 18 -5.54 -7.67 -3.16
C TRP A 18 -5.29 -7.97 -4.64
N SER A 19 -4.08 -7.73 -5.16
CA SER A 19 -3.80 -7.95 -6.59
C SER A 19 -3.76 -9.42 -7.02
N GLY A 20 -3.83 -10.37 -6.07
CA GLY A 20 -3.62 -11.81 -6.31
C GLY A 20 -4.81 -12.63 -6.80
N GLY A 21 -6.02 -12.07 -6.83
CA GLY A 21 -7.23 -12.80 -7.23
C GLY A 21 -7.52 -12.70 -8.73
N ALA A 22 -6.84 -13.52 -9.55
CA ALA A 22 -7.28 -13.90 -10.91
C ALA A 22 -7.46 -12.79 -11.97
N TRP A 23 -6.35 -12.18 -12.40
CA TRP A 23 -6.36 -11.43 -13.65
C TRP A 23 -6.33 -12.40 -14.82
N TYR A 24 -7.27 -12.27 -15.75
CA TYR A 24 -7.23 -12.96 -17.04
C TYR A 24 -7.51 -11.97 -18.16
N THR A 25 -6.86 -12.17 -19.31
CA THR A 25 -6.86 -11.36 -20.57
C THR A 25 -8.01 -10.35 -20.69
N GLY A 26 -7.80 -9.13 -21.21
CA GLY A 26 -8.76 -7.99 -21.16
C GLY A 26 -10.27 -8.23 -21.42
N LYS A 27 -10.68 -9.25 -22.18
CA LYS A 27 -12.10 -9.67 -22.30
C LYS A 27 -12.63 -10.41 -21.05
N GLN A 28 -11.80 -11.25 -20.44
CA GLN A 28 -12.13 -11.94 -19.21
C GLN A 28 -12.10 -11.00 -18.01
N LEU A 29 -11.20 -10.01 -17.99
CA LEU A 29 -11.17 -8.96 -16.96
C LEU A 29 -12.56 -8.33 -16.78
N GLU A 30 -13.15 -7.82 -17.87
CA GLU A 30 -14.50 -7.23 -17.86
C GLU A 30 -15.55 -8.16 -17.22
N SER A 31 -15.52 -9.46 -17.56
CA SER A 31 -16.45 -10.44 -17.00
C SER A 31 -16.15 -10.89 -15.56
N ARG A 32 -14.99 -10.55 -15.00
CA ARG A 32 -14.48 -11.09 -13.73
C ARG A 32 -14.18 -10.04 -12.67
N ILE A 33 -14.12 -8.75 -13.00
CA ILE A 33 -13.82 -7.70 -12.00
C ILE A 33 -14.74 -7.79 -10.77
N ALA A 34 -16.03 -8.09 -10.97
CA ALA A 34 -16.95 -8.28 -9.86
C ALA A 34 -16.51 -9.42 -8.92
N ASP A 35 -16.17 -10.59 -9.47
CA ASP A 35 -15.69 -11.75 -8.71
C ASP A 35 -14.36 -11.45 -8.00
N MET A 36 -13.46 -10.72 -8.66
CA MET A 36 -12.17 -10.33 -8.07
C MET A 36 -12.35 -9.38 -6.88
N VAL A 37 -13.20 -8.37 -7.02
CA VAL A 37 -13.52 -7.44 -5.93
C VAL A 37 -14.21 -8.18 -4.77
N GLN A 38 -15.08 -9.16 -5.08
CA GLN A 38 -15.69 -10.00 -4.05
C GLN A 38 -14.64 -10.83 -3.29
N GLN A 39 -13.68 -11.43 -3.99
CA GLN A 39 -12.58 -12.18 -3.37
C GLN A 39 -11.69 -11.26 -2.52
N ALA A 40 -11.37 -10.06 -3.02
CA ALA A 40 -10.62 -9.06 -2.26
C ALA A 40 -11.35 -8.66 -0.97
N ASN A 41 -12.67 -8.45 -1.03
CA ASN A 41 -13.48 -8.18 0.16
C ASN A 41 -13.52 -9.35 1.15
N ALA A 42 -13.61 -10.59 0.66
CA ALA A 42 -13.54 -11.77 1.52
C ALA A 42 -12.18 -11.85 2.24
N GLN A 43 -11.09 -11.56 1.54
CA GLN A 43 -9.75 -11.50 2.11
C GLN A 43 -9.59 -10.35 3.10
N LEU A 44 -10.14 -9.17 2.82
CA LEU A 44 -10.14 -8.05 3.75
C LEU A 44 -10.91 -8.38 5.03
N GLN A 45 -12.05 -9.02 4.90
CA GLN A 45 -12.89 -9.39 6.04
C GLN A 45 -12.26 -10.51 6.90
N SER A 46 -11.44 -11.38 6.31
CA SER A 46 -10.72 -12.43 7.05
C SER A 46 -9.43 -11.93 7.70
N SER A 47 -8.65 -11.09 7.00
CA SER A 47 -7.33 -10.63 7.46
C SER A 47 -7.38 -9.34 8.28
N ALA A 48 -8.33 -8.45 7.99
CA ALA A 48 -8.47 -7.16 8.65
C ALA A 48 -9.96 -6.82 8.93
N PRO A 49 -10.72 -7.68 9.64
CA PRO A 49 -12.14 -7.44 9.93
C PRO A 49 -12.42 -6.09 10.63
N GLN A 50 -11.44 -5.58 11.37
CA GLN A 50 -11.45 -4.30 12.08
C GLN A 50 -11.26 -3.08 11.18
N ALA A 51 -10.81 -3.26 9.93
CA ALA A 51 -10.61 -2.15 8.99
C ALA A 51 -11.93 -1.45 8.66
N GLY A 52 -13.06 -2.16 8.72
CA GLY A 52 -14.40 -1.57 8.57
C GLY A 52 -14.67 -0.97 7.20
N VAL A 53 -13.96 -1.46 6.17
CA VAL A 53 -14.04 -0.94 4.80
C VAL A 53 -14.35 -2.07 3.82
N GLU A 54 -14.94 -1.70 2.69
CA GLU A 54 -15.15 -2.55 1.54
C GLU A 54 -14.55 -1.90 0.29
N LEU A 55 -14.10 -2.76 -0.62
CA LEU A 55 -13.60 -2.40 -1.93
C LEU A 55 -14.73 -2.52 -2.95
N THR A 56 -14.81 -1.53 -3.84
CA THR A 56 -15.68 -1.52 -5.02
C THR A 56 -14.87 -1.06 -6.23
N TYR A 57 -15.46 -1.06 -7.42
CA TYR A 57 -14.80 -0.55 -8.62
C TYR A 57 -15.75 0.34 -9.43
N GLN A 58 -15.18 1.24 -10.22
CA GLN A 58 -15.94 2.11 -11.13
C GLN A 58 -15.13 2.48 -12.37
N GLY A 59 -15.82 3.04 -13.38
CA GLY A 59 -15.17 3.66 -14.53
C GLY A 59 -14.35 2.70 -15.40
N TYR A 60 -14.72 1.42 -15.50
CA TYR A 60 -14.00 0.47 -16.34
C TYR A 60 -14.05 0.87 -17.82
N GLN A 61 -12.89 1.04 -18.42
CA GLN A 61 -12.69 1.36 -19.83
C GLN A 61 -11.76 0.32 -20.46
N ARG A 62 -12.30 -0.46 -21.40
CA ARG A 62 -11.54 -1.50 -22.10
C ARG A 62 -10.86 -0.95 -23.34
N GLY A 63 -9.56 -1.21 -23.48
CA GLY A 63 -8.81 -1.06 -24.72
C GLY A 63 -8.30 -2.42 -25.26
N LEU A 64 -7.50 -2.37 -26.34
CA LEU A 64 -7.01 -3.57 -27.02
C LEU A 64 -5.86 -4.28 -26.27
N PHE A 65 -4.96 -3.51 -25.68
CA PHE A 65 -3.81 -4.00 -24.87
C PHE A 65 -3.73 -3.33 -23.50
N ARG A 66 -4.68 -2.46 -23.20
CA ARG A 66 -4.71 -1.65 -21.99
C ARG A 66 -6.14 -1.42 -21.58
N SER A 67 -6.45 -1.62 -20.31
CA SER A 67 -7.69 -1.20 -19.67
C SER A 67 -7.40 -0.20 -18.57
N HIS A 68 -8.42 0.57 -18.21
CA HIS A 68 -8.39 1.51 -17.09
C HIS A 68 -9.60 1.26 -16.19
N LEU A 69 -9.41 1.37 -14.88
CA LEU A 69 -10.50 1.36 -13.90
C LEU A 69 -10.07 2.08 -12.64
N GLN A 70 -11.03 2.37 -11.78
CA GLN A 70 -10.77 2.85 -10.43
C GLN A 70 -11.26 1.85 -9.40
N LEU A 71 -10.43 1.54 -8.42
CA LEU A 71 -10.84 0.84 -7.21
C LEU A 71 -11.22 1.87 -6.15
N VAL A 72 -12.34 1.65 -5.48
CA VAL A 72 -12.93 2.58 -4.51
C VAL A 72 -13.08 1.88 -3.19
N LEU A 73 -12.24 2.26 -2.22
CA LEU A 73 -12.28 1.76 -0.85
C LEU A 73 -13.11 2.73 0.00
N LYS A 74 -14.16 2.22 0.64
CA LYS A 74 -15.11 3.03 1.41
C LYS A 74 -15.51 2.34 2.72
N PRO A 75 -15.99 3.08 3.72
CA PRO A 75 -16.53 2.48 4.94
C PRO A 75 -17.71 1.53 4.64
N ILE A 76 -17.78 0.41 5.36
CA ILE A 76 -18.96 -0.47 5.36
C ILE A 76 -20.06 0.23 6.15
N ALA A 77 -21.31 0.17 5.68
CA ALA A 77 -22.44 0.75 6.41
C ALA A 77 -22.52 0.21 7.85
N GLY A 78 -22.62 1.10 8.83
CA GLY A 78 -22.62 0.76 10.26
C GLY A 78 -21.25 0.41 10.86
N LYS A 79 -20.18 0.37 10.06
CA LYS A 79 -18.79 0.33 10.51
C LYS A 79 -18.12 1.65 10.15
N GLU A 80 -17.88 2.50 11.16
CA GLU A 80 -17.21 3.79 10.95
C GLU A 80 -15.74 3.71 11.37
N PRO A 81 -14.81 3.38 10.46
CA PRO A 81 -13.40 3.39 10.78
C PRO A 81 -12.97 4.81 11.16
N ARG A 82 -12.16 4.93 12.22
CA ARG A 82 -11.70 6.23 12.72
C ARG A 82 -10.84 7.02 11.74
N TRP A 83 -10.35 6.37 10.69
CA TRP A 83 -9.40 6.90 9.71
C TRP A 83 -10.03 7.26 8.35
N LEU A 84 -11.31 6.91 8.11
CA LEU A 84 -12.04 7.24 6.89
C LEU A 84 -13.50 7.59 7.25
N ALA A 85 -13.89 8.85 7.07
CA ALA A 85 -15.21 9.32 7.49
C ALA A 85 -16.34 8.73 6.63
N ALA A 86 -17.54 8.65 7.19
CA ALA A 86 -18.74 8.25 6.44
C ALA A 86 -18.92 9.15 5.20
N GLY A 87 -19.21 8.53 4.05
CA GLY A 87 -19.35 9.22 2.76
C GLY A 87 -18.02 9.54 2.06
N GLN A 88 -16.88 9.41 2.72
CA GLN A 88 -15.57 9.49 2.07
C GLN A 88 -15.15 8.14 1.49
N SER A 89 -14.31 8.19 0.46
CA SER A 89 -13.68 7.01 -0.13
C SER A 89 -12.25 7.31 -0.52
N LEU A 90 -11.38 6.32 -0.45
CA LEU A 90 -10.08 6.35 -1.12
C LEU A 90 -10.26 5.76 -2.50
N VAL A 91 -9.70 6.44 -3.50
CA VAL A 91 -9.78 6.01 -4.89
C VAL A 91 -8.37 5.69 -5.37
N PHE A 92 -8.21 4.49 -5.93
CA PHE A 92 -6.99 4.02 -6.54
C PHE A 92 -7.22 3.94 -8.05
N ASP A 93 -6.34 4.57 -8.81
CA ASP A 93 -6.36 4.56 -10.26
C ASP A 93 -5.53 3.38 -10.77
N GLU A 94 -6.15 2.52 -11.58
CA GLU A 94 -5.56 1.28 -12.09
C GLU A 94 -5.39 1.35 -13.61
N VAL A 95 -4.14 1.29 -14.07
CA VAL A 95 -3.81 1.10 -15.49
C VAL A 95 -3.36 -0.33 -15.70
N VAL A 96 -4.11 -1.09 -16.49
CA VAL A 96 -3.91 -2.54 -16.68
C VAL A 96 -3.44 -2.80 -18.10
N ASP A 97 -2.15 -3.05 -18.30
CA ASP A 97 -1.61 -3.53 -19.57
C ASP A 97 -1.77 -5.05 -19.67
N HIS A 98 -2.33 -5.53 -20.79
CA HIS A 98 -2.59 -6.95 -21.03
C HIS A 98 -2.18 -7.39 -22.44
N GLY A 99 -1.90 -8.67 -22.60
CA GLY A 99 -1.37 -9.26 -23.83
C GLY A 99 -0.22 -10.22 -23.53
N PRO A 100 0.32 -10.96 -24.52
CA PRO A 100 1.37 -11.95 -24.27
C PRO A 100 2.66 -11.34 -23.70
N PHE A 101 2.87 -10.04 -23.96
CA PHE A 101 3.98 -9.23 -23.43
C PHE A 101 3.45 -7.85 -23.03
N PRO A 102 3.09 -7.62 -21.76
CA PRO A 102 2.61 -6.32 -21.31
C PRO A 102 3.65 -5.23 -21.59
N LEU A 103 3.25 -4.16 -22.28
CA LEU A 103 4.16 -3.11 -22.76
C LEU A 103 4.95 -2.45 -21.61
N ALA A 104 4.35 -2.32 -20.43
CA ALA A 104 5.03 -1.82 -19.24
C ALA A 104 6.21 -2.70 -18.81
N SER A 105 6.08 -4.03 -18.93
CA SER A 105 7.18 -4.97 -18.64
C SER A 105 8.32 -4.87 -19.66
N LEU A 106 8.03 -4.55 -20.92
CA LEU A 106 9.07 -4.32 -21.93
C LEU A 106 9.91 -3.08 -21.61
N LYS A 107 9.28 -2.02 -21.07
CA LYS A 107 9.98 -0.77 -20.68
C LYS A 107 10.94 -0.98 -19.52
N SER A 108 10.66 -1.95 -18.64
CA SER A 108 11.55 -2.34 -17.54
C SER A 108 12.51 -3.48 -17.91
N PHE A 109 12.67 -3.78 -19.21
CA PHE A 109 13.50 -4.88 -19.72
C PHE A 109 13.13 -6.27 -19.18
N ASN A 110 11.92 -6.43 -18.63
CA ASN A 110 11.40 -7.71 -18.18
C ASN A 110 10.67 -8.41 -19.33
N LEU A 111 11.40 -9.24 -20.06
CA LEU A 111 10.92 -9.96 -21.26
C LEU A 111 10.18 -11.26 -20.95
N ALA A 112 10.02 -11.64 -19.68
CA ALA A 112 9.27 -12.82 -19.34
C ALA A 112 7.80 -12.64 -19.82
N PRO A 113 7.12 -13.69 -20.31
CA PRO A 113 5.70 -13.64 -20.58
C PRO A 113 4.91 -13.38 -19.28
N ALA A 114 3.94 -12.46 -19.34
CA ALA A 114 3.00 -12.20 -18.25
C ALA A 114 1.61 -12.03 -18.82
N MET A 115 0.62 -12.32 -17.98
CA MET A 115 -0.77 -12.16 -18.36
C MET A 115 -1.20 -10.69 -18.32
N ALA A 116 -0.72 -9.96 -17.31
CA ALA A 116 -0.99 -8.54 -17.13
C ALA A 116 0.12 -7.83 -16.35
N SER A 117 0.18 -6.52 -16.52
CA SER A 117 0.90 -5.58 -15.67
C SER A 117 -0.08 -4.50 -15.23
N VAL A 118 -0.15 -4.23 -13.93
CA VAL A 118 -1.06 -3.27 -13.33
C VAL A 118 -0.24 -2.18 -12.66
N LYS A 119 -0.50 -0.92 -13.01
CA LYS A 119 0.03 0.23 -12.31
C LYS A 119 -1.08 0.84 -11.46
N THR A 120 -0.90 0.82 -10.16
CA THR A 120 -1.79 1.41 -9.17
C THR A 120 -1.21 2.71 -8.65
N THR A 121 -2.03 3.76 -8.62
CA THR A 121 -1.70 5.04 -7.98
C THR A 121 -2.85 5.54 -7.12
N LEU A 122 -2.57 6.31 -6.07
CA LEU A 122 -3.63 6.97 -5.30
C LEU A 122 -4.18 8.15 -6.10
N THR A 123 -5.50 8.33 -6.12
CA THR A 123 -6.15 9.52 -6.69
C THR A 123 -6.25 10.62 -5.64
N ASN A 124 -6.00 11.87 -6.02
CA ASN A 124 -6.23 13.04 -5.17
C ASN A 124 -7.72 13.37 -5.10
N ASN A 125 -8.34 13.05 -3.96
CA ASN A 125 -9.75 13.31 -3.67
C ASN A 125 -9.91 13.78 -2.22
N ASP A 126 -11.15 14.02 -1.78
CA ASP A 126 -11.41 14.56 -0.44
C ASP A 126 -10.80 13.74 0.70
N ALA A 127 -10.71 12.41 0.56
CA ALA A 127 -10.14 11.54 1.58
C ALA A 127 -8.60 11.52 1.57
N SER A 128 -7.98 11.63 0.40
CA SER A 128 -6.52 11.57 0.23
C SER A 128 -5.85 12.94 0.16
N LYS A 129 -6.63 14.03 0.09
CA LYS A 129 -6.13 15.40 -0.13
C LYS A 129 -5.02 15.80 0.85
N ALA A 130 -5.17 15.49 2.14
CA ALA A 130 -4.15 15.83 3.13
C ALA A 130 -2.81 15.13 2.85
N LEU A 131 -2.83 13.89 2.34
CA LEU A 131 -1.64 13.17 1.96
C LEU A 131 -1.01 13.75 0.69
N PHE A 132 -1.81 14.16 -0.28
CA PHE A 132 -1.34 14.88 -1.47
C PHE A 132 -0.74 16.24 -1.12
N ASP A 133 -1.32 16.98 -0.17
CA ASP A 133 -0.78 18.26 0.28
C ASP A 133 0.62 18.05 0.93
N ILE A 134 0.81 16.95 1.68
CA ILE A 134 2.12 16.54 2.22
C ILE A 134 3.09 16.12 1.10
N ALA A 135 2.59 15.41 0.09
CA ALA A 135 3.34 14.97 -1.08
C ALA A 135 3.53 16.07 -2.15
N LYS A 136 3.21 17.34 -1.84
CA LYS A 136 3.32 18.48 -2.76
C LYS A 136 2.57 18.29 -4.10
N GLY A 137 1.44 17.58 -4.06
CA GLY A 137 0.60 17.28 -5.22
C GLY A 137 1.01 16.02 -5.99
N GLU A 138 2.13 15.40 -5.67
CA GLU A 138 2.56 14.14 -6.27
C GLU A 138 1.88 12.95 -5.61
N THR A 139 1.84 11.81 -6.32
CA THR A 139 1.33 10.57 -5.72
C THR A 139 2.28 10.11 -4.60
N PRO A 140 1.77 9.72 -3.42
CA PRO A 140 2.62 9.33 -2.29
C PRO A 140 3.28 7.95 -2.48
N PHE A 141 2.75 7.12 -3.38
CA PHE A 141 3.32 5.83 -3.73
C PHE A 141 2.89 5.38 -5.12
N THR A 142 3.58 4.41 -5.68
CA THR A 142 3.19 3.67 -6.87
C THR A 142 3.34 2.18 -6.59
N ILE A 143 2.42 1.38 -7.11
CA ILE A 143 2.52 -0.09 -7.07
C ILE A 143 2.47 -0.59 -8.50
N ASP A 144 3.54 -1.23 -8.95
CA ASP A 144 3.61 -1.91 -10.24
C ASP A 144 3.51 -3.42 -9.99
N THR A 145 2.35 -4.00 -10.28
CA THR A 145 2.08 -5.42 -10.12
C THR A 145 2.19 -6.15 -11.46
N ARG A 146 3.01 -7.18 -11.51
CA ARG A 146 3.13 -8.11 -12.63
C ARG A 146 2.46 -9.43 -12.28
N ILE A 147 1.72 -9.98 -13.23
CA ILE A 147 0.92 -11.19 -13.02
C ILE A 147 1.30 -12.22 -14.06
N ALA A 148 1.87 -13.33 -13.61
CA ALA A 148 2.32 -14.43 -14.45
C ALA A 148 1.12 -15.24 -14.98
N TYR A 149 1.36 -16.07 -16.00
CA TYR A 149 0.33 -16.99 -16.50
C TYR A 149 -0.08 -18.08 -15.49
N SER A 150 0.81 -18.43 -14.55
CA SER A 150 0.48 -19.25 -13.39
C SER A 150 -0.58 -18.59 -12.49
N GLY A 151 -0.66 -17.26 -12.51
CA GLY A 151 -1.42 -16.46 -11.56
C GLY A 151 -0.56 -15.94 -10.40
N ASP A 152 0.73 -16.26 -10.36
CA ASP A 152 1.64 -15.68 -9.38
C ASP A 152 1.84 -14.18 -9.64
N ASN A 153 2.00 -13.44 -8.55
CA ASN A 153 1.98 -11.99 -8.53
C ASN A 153 3.28 -11.47 -7.95
N GLN A 154 3.81 -10.42 -8.55
CA GLN A 154 4.96 -9.68 -8.06
C GLN A 154 4.64 -8.19 -8.09
N SER A 155 4.58 -7.53 -6.93
CA SER A 155 4.25 -6.10 -6.79
C SER A 155 5.44 -5.30 -6.28
N ALA A 156 6.03 -4.49 -7.15
CA ALA A 156 7.04 -3.50 -6.78
C ALA A 156 6.33 -2.25 -6.25
N ILE A 157 6.62 -1.89 -5.00
CA ILE A 157 5.98 -0.79 -4.27
C ILE A 157 7.03 0.27 -4.03
N VAL A 158 6.80 1.46 -4.57
CA VAL A 158 7.66 2.61 -4.36
C VAL A 158 6.90 3.62 -3.50
N LEU A 159 7.42 3.93 -2.33
CA LEU A 159 6.94 5.03 -1.49
C LEU A 159 7.77 6.27 -1.82
N ASN A 160 7.12 7.34 -2.25
CA ASN A 160 7.81 8.55 -2.67
C ASN A 160 8.28 9.36 -1.45
N PRO A 161 9.41 10.10 -1.58
CA PRO A 161 9.86 10.99 -0.53
C PRO A 161 8.81 12.06 -0.19
N LEU A 162 8.70 12.38 1.09
CA LEU A 162 7.83 13.44 1.58
C LEU A 162 8.68 14.52 2.25
N ASP A 163 8.32 15.78 2.05
CA ASP A 163 8.99 16.91 2.67
C ASP A 163 7.98 18.04 2.89
N TYR A 164 7.29 17.97 4.02
CA TYR A 164 6.25 18.90 4.40
C TYR A 164 6.63 19.63 5.68
N ALA A 165 6.41 20.94 5.70
CA ALA A 165 6.55 21.77 6.89
C ALA A 165 5.49 22.87 6.88
N LYS A 166 4.72 22.98 7.97
CA LYS A 166 3.74 24.05 8.18
C LYS A 166 3.62 24.37 9.67
N GLY A 167 4.13 25.54 10.07
CA GLY A 167 4.22 25.91 11.48
C GLY A 167 5.09 24.92 12.26
N ASP A 168 4.53 24.32 13.31
CA ASP A 168 5.21 23.29 14.13
C ASP A 168 5.06 21.87 13.60
N GLU A 169 4.24 21.64 12.57
CA GLU A 169 4.09 20.34 11.93
C GLU A 169 5.18 20.16 10.86
N LYS A 170 5.90 19.05 10.93
CA LYS A 170 6.91 18.66 9.94
C LYS A 170 6.82 17.17 9.65
N VAL A 171 6.82 16.79 8.39
CA VAL A 171 6.91 15.40 7.94
C VAL A 171 8.01 15.33 6.91
N THR A 172 9.09 14.61 7.20
CA THR A 172 10.11 14.27 6.20
C THR A 172 10.23 12.77 6.11
N PHE A 173 10.26 12.23 4.90
CA PHE A 173 10.42 10.82 4.64
C PHE A 173 11.30 10.67 3.40
N SER A 174 12.34 9.85 3.47
CA SER A 174 13.30 9.69 2.37
C SER A 174 12.78 8.82 1.23
N GLY A 175 11.59 8.24 1.36
CA GLY A 175 11.08 7.21 0.45
C GLY A 175 11.49 5.79 0.87
N GLY A 176 10.92 4.81 0.17
CA GLY A 176 11.19 3.39 0.38
C GLY A 176 10.79 2.54 -0.80
N GLN A 177 11.37 1.34 -0.89
CA GLN A 177 11.11 0.38 -1.95
C GLN A 177 10.83 -0.99 -1.33
N PHE A 178 9.73 -1.61 -1.74
CA PHE A 178 9.31 -2.91 -1.24
C PHE A 178 8.90 -3.81 -2.40
N GLN A 179 9.13 -5.10 -2.24
CA GLN A 179 8.70 -6.13 -3.17
C GLN A 179 7.78 -7.09 -2.43
N LEU A 180 6.53 -7.15 -2.86
CA LEU A 180 5.61 -8.21 -2.48
C LEU A 180 5.64 -9.29 -3.56
N ASN A 181 5.66 -10.56 -3.16
CA ASN A 181 5.32 -11.69 -4.04
C ASN A 181 4.19 -12.49 -3.40
N ALA A 182 3.24 -12.96 -4.18
CA ALA A 182 2.16 -13.84 -3.74
C ALA A 182 1.87 -14.89 -4.80
N ASP A 183 1.55 -16.12 -4.42
CA ASP A 183 1.00 -17.09 -5.37
C ASP A 183 -0.43 -16.72 -5.80
N ARG A 184 -0.94 -17.45 -6.79
CA ARG A 184 -2.30 -17.33 -7.32
C ARG A 184 -3.39 -17.42 -6.24
N GLU A 185 -3.18 -18.20 -5.18
CA GLU A 185 -4.18 -18.43 -4.14
C GLU A 185 -3.99 -17.52 -2.91
N GLY A 186 -2.94 -16.69 -2.87
CA GLY A 186 -2.54 -15.93 -1.69
C GLY A 186 -2.09 -16.80 -0.50
N LYS A 187 -1.72 -18.07 -0.76
CA LYS A 187 -1.28 -19.00 0.28
C LYS A 187 0.15 -18.69 0.69
N THR A 188 1.04 -18.51 -0.27
CA THR A 188 2.40 -18.04 -0.07
C THR A 188 2.49 -16.54 -0.31
N LEU A 189 3.19 -15.84 0.58
CA LEU A 189 3.39 -14.40 0.54
C LEU A 189 4.81 -14.10 1.00
N SER A 190 5.53 -13.24 0.29
CA SER A 190 6.79 -12.67 0.78
C SER A 190 6.77 -11.16 0.65
N LEU A 191 7.34 -10.47 1.64
CA LEU A 191 7.55 -9.03 1.62
C LEU A 191 9.02 -8.75 1.98
N SER A 192 9.73 -8.09 1.09
CA SER A 192 11.08 -7.59 1.36
C SER A 192 11.15 -6.10 0.99
N GLY A 193 12.05 -5.35 1.60
CA GLY A 193 12.25 -3.95 1.24
C GLY A 193 12.92 -3.13 2.30
N GLU A 194 13.11 -1.85 1.98
CA GLU A 194 13.75 -0.89 2.86
C GLU A 194 13.19 0.51 2.71
N ALA A 195 13.33 1.29 3.77
CA ALA A 195 13.04 2.72 3.80
C ALA A 195 14.15 3.45 4.57
N GLY A 196 14.66 4.53 3.99
CA GLY A 196 15.87 5.20 4.48
C GLY A 196 15.69 5.91 5.81
N SER A 197 14.78 6.88 5.90
CA SER A 197 14.51 7.60 7.14
C SER A 197 13.15 8.29 7.11
N GLY A 198 12.61 8.54 8.30
CA GLY A 198 11.39 9.32 8.47
C GLY A 198 11.42 10.12 9.76
N GLN A 199 10.81 11.30 9.72
CA GLN A 199 10.60 12.18 10.85
C GLN A 199 9.20 12.76 10.81
N ILE A 200 8.52 12.72 11.95
CA ILE A 200 7.23 13.37 12.16
C ILE A 200 7.37 14.28 13.39
N ASN A 201 7.12 15.57 13.21
CA ASN A 201 6.91 16.51 14.29
C ASN A 201 5.41 16.81 14.41
N ALA A 202 4.87 16.66 15.61
CA ALA A 202 3.48 16.93 15.93
C ALA A 202 3.35 17.57 17.32
N VAL A 203 2.18 18.12 17.63
CA VAL A 203 1.88 18.65 18.96
C VAL A 203 0.94 17.69 19.71
N ASN A 204 1.30 17.32 20.94
CA ASN A 204 0.49 16.41 21.76
C ASN A 204 -0.69 17.14 22.45
N GLU A 205 -1.42 16.41 23.31
CA GLU A 205 -2.58 16.97 24.05
C GLU A 205 -2.21 18.03 25.09
N TYR A 206 -0.93 18.06 25.50
CA TYR A 206 -0.38 19.00 26.47
C TYR A 206 0.32 20.18 25.80
N ASN A 207 0.07 20.39 24.50
CA ASN A 207 0.69 21.44 23.69
C ASN A 207 2.23 21.33 23.60
N GLN A 208 2.77 20.12 23.72
CA GLN A 208 4.21 19.86 23.60
C GLN A 208 4.58 19.37 22.20
N LYS A 209 5.72 19.83 21.69
CA LYS A 209 6.32 19.39 20.43
C LYS A 209 6.90 18.00 20.60
N VAL A 210 6.28 17.02 19.96
CA VAL A 210 6.71 15.63 19.89
C VAL A 210 7.37 15.39 18.54
N GLN A 211 8.52 14.73 18.57
CA GLN A 211 9.25 14.28 17.40
C GLN A 211 9.35 12.75 17.42
N LEU A 212 8.95 12.10 16.35
CA LEU A 212 9.23 10.69 16.08
C LEU A 212 10.21 10.60 14.93
N THR A 213 11.25 9.78 15.05
CA THR A 213 12.25 9.54 14.00
C THR A 213 12.55 8.06 13.86
N PHE A 214 12.78 7.60 12.63
CA PHE A 214 13.39 6.31 12.37
C PHE A 214 14.45 6.40 11.28
N ASN A 215 15.44 5.51 11.32
CA ASN A 215 16.48 5.36 10.31
C ASN A 215 16.66 3.89 9.91
N ASN A 216 16.91 3.69 8.61
CA ASN A 216 17.27 2.45 7.94
C ASN A 216 16.36 1.28 8.31
N LEU A 217 15.06 1.40 8.03
CA LEU A 217 14.13 0.30 8.15
C LEU A 217 14.40 -0.72 7.03
N LYS A 218 14.60 -1.98 7.38
CA LYS A 218 14.62 -3.10 6.45
C LYS A 218 13.69 -4.19 6.92
N THR A 219 12.99 -4.82 5.97
CA THR A 219 12.14 -5.97 6.22
C THR A 219 12.46 -7.06 5.22
N ASP A 220 12.41 -8.30 5.69
CA ASP A 220 12.43 -9.51 4.87
C ASP A 220 11.54 -10.54 5.57
N GLY A 221 10.49 -10.99 4.89
CA GLY A 221 9.56 -11.94 5.47
C GLY A 221 8.92 -12.81 4.41
N SER A 222 8.67 -14.05 4.78
CA SER A 222 7.96 -15.04 3.97
C SER A 222 6.97 -15.79 4.84
N THR A 223 5.76 -15.95 4.36
CA THR A 223 4.68 -16.67 5.03
C THR A 223 3.98 -17.63 4.09
N GLU A 224 3.39 -18.67 4.66
CA GLU A 224 2.54 -19.63 3.97
C GLU A 224 1.27 -19.92 4.79
N MET A 225 0.21 -20.36 4.11
CA MET A 225 -1.01 -20.84 4.75
C MET A 225 -0.84 -22.31 5.16
N ALA A 226 -0.86 -22.58 6.47
CA ALA A 226 -0.84 -23.94 6.99
C ALA A 226 -2.16 -24.68 6.72
N SER A 227 -2.14 -26.01 6.85
CA SER A 227 -3.31 -26.87 6.63
C SER A 227 -4.51 -26.58 7.54
N PHE A 228 -4.28 -25.93 8.68
CA PHE A 228 -5.30 -25.50 9.64
C PHE A 228 -5.75 -24.04 9.44
N ASN A 229 -5.51 -23.48 8.24
CA ASN A 229 -5.92 -22.13 7.81
C ASN A 229 -5.32 -20.97 8.62
N GLU A 230 -4.15 -21.18 9.22
CA GLU A 230 -3.38 -20.11 9.87
C GLU A 230 -2.12 -19.78 9.08
N ARG A 231 -1.69 -18.52 9.17
CA ARG A 231 -0.46 -18.06 8.51
C ARG A 231 0.74 -18.38 9.39
N ILE A 232 1.72 -19.07 8.83
CA ILE A 232 3.01 -19.32 9.48
C ILE A 232 4.15 -18.77 8.62
N GLY A 233 5.28 -18.42 9.22
CA GLY A 233 6.40 -17.87 8.46
C GLY A 233 7.54 -17.33 9.29
N LYS A 234 8.52 -16.77 8.58
CA LYS A 234 9.67 -16.07 9.16
C LYS A 234 9.58 -14.61 8.76
N GLN A 235 9.85 -13.72 9.71
CA GLN A 235 9.88 -12.29 9.49
C GLN A 235 11.10 -11.73 10.21
N ALA A 236 11.93 -10.99 9.47
CA ALA A 236 13.06 -10.25 9.94
C ALA A 236 12.81 -8.78 9.69
N ILE A 237 12.82 -7.98 10.75
CA ILE A 237 12.73 -6.53 10.68
C ILE A 237 13.95 -5.97 11.38
N SER A 238 14.65 -5.05 10.73
CA SER A 238 15.77 -4.33 11.33
C SER A 238 15.60 -2.84 11.13
N LEU A 239 16.12 -2.07 12.08
CA LEU A 239 16.14 -0.62 12.07
C LEU A 239 17.41 -0.17 12.78
N ASP A 240 18.04 0.91 12.32
CA ASP A 240 19.26 1.42 12.95
C ASP A 240 18.93 2.34 14.12
N LYS A 241 17.86 3.14 13.98
CA LYS A 241 17.36 4.00 15.05
C LYS A 241 15.84 4.11 14.99
N LEU A 242 15.19 4.09 16.14
CA LEU A 242 13.83 4.57 16.36
C LEU A 242 13.86 5.43 17.62
N ALA A 243 13.47 6.70 17.53
CA ALA A 243 13.51 7.60 18.68
C ALA A 243 12.28 8.50 18.76
N ILE A 244 11.89 8.79 19.99
CA ILE A 244 10.87 9.76 20.35
C ILE A 244 11.49 10.87 21.20
N GLY A 245 11.23 12.12 20.83
CA GLY A 245 11.64 13.30 21.57
C GLY A 245 10.45 14.19 21.90
N VAL A 246 10.54 14.93 23.00
CA VAL A 246 9.54 15.91 23.44
C VAL A 246 10.26 17.19 23.86
N GLU A 247 9.79 18.35 23.37
CA GLU A 247 10.41 19.66 23.63
C GLU A 247 11.92 19.69 23.32
N GLY A 248 12.31 19.03 22.22
CA GLY A 248 13.69 18.95 21.77
C GLY A 248 14.59 18.00 22.59
N LYS A 249 14.05 17.30 23.59
CA LYS A 249 14.77 16.29 24.37
C LYS A 249 14.39 14.88 23.91
N GLU A 250 15.38 14.05 23.59
CA GLU A 250 15.16 12.62 23.32
C GLU A 250 14.67 11.95 24.61
N LEU A 251 13.46 11.38 24.58
CA LEU A 251 12.86 10.68 25.72
C LEU A 251 13.21 9.20 25.71
N ALA A 252 13.18 8.57 24.54
CA ALA A 252 13.54 7.18 24.36
C ALA A 252 14.07 6.96 22.94
N ALA A 253 15.03 6.04 22.83
CA ALA A 253 15.54 5.58 21.56
C ALA A 253 15.93 4.11 21.64
N VAL A 254 15.60 3.38 20.58
CA VAL A 254 16.15 2.06 20.27
C VAL A 254 17.17 2.26 19.16
N ARG A 255 18.37 1.72 19.34
CA ARG A 255 19.43 1.75 18.34
C ARG A 255 19.91 0.33 18.10
N ARG A 256 20.34 0.04 16.87
CA ARG A 256 21.09 -1.19 16.60
C ARG A 256 22.48 -1.04 17.22
N ASP A 257 22.89 -2.00 18.03
CA ASP A 257 24.25 -2.02 18.57
C ASP A 257 25.25 -2.19 17.42
N GLU A 258 26.23 -1.29 17.36
CA GLU A 258 27.41 -1.44 16.50
C GLU A 258 28.32 -2.47 17.18
N ASN A 259 28.22 -3.74 16.76
CA ASN A 259 29.22 -4.77 17.05
C ASN A 259 30.11 -4.98 15.81
#